data_AF-A0A059F0Z9-F1
#
_entry.id   AF-A0A059F0Z9-F1
#
_cell.length_a   1.000
_cell.length_b   1.000
_cell.length_c   1.000
_cell.angle_alpha   90.00
_cell.angle_beta   90.00
_cell.angle_gamma   90.00
#
_symmetry.space_group_name_H-M   'P 1'
#
loop_
_entity.id
_entity.type
_entity.pdbx_description
1 polymer ?
#
loop_
_entity_poly.entity_id
_entity_poly.type
_entity_poly.pdbx_seq_one_letter_code
_entity_poly.pdbx_strand_id
1 'polypeptide(L)'
;MIFTNEHKSYNDLSKLGFINKTACHKYNFVNPITGAHTQFIESFNNELKLEIKRRKGIYTQNKEDFLVEFVWKFNNKINMLQKILLLIKV
;
A
#
# COMPACT_ATOMS: atom_id res chain seq x y z
N MET A 1 -8.23 26.27 -5.09
CA MET A 1 -8.94 24.99 -5.32
C MET A 1 -8.38 23.99 -4.32
N ILE A 2 -9.20 23.47 -3.41
CA ILE A 2 -8.74 22.58 -2.33
C ILE A 2 -9.40 21.22 -2.52
N PHE A 3 -8.61 20.15 -2.50
CA PHE A 3 -9.09 18.76 -2.54
C PHE A 3 -9.16 18.25 -1.11
N THR A 4 -10.37 18.02 -0.59
CA THR A 4 -10.58 17.50 0.75
C THR A 4 -11.36 16.18 0.71
N ASN A 5 -11.10 15.31 1.68
CA ASN A 5 -11.87 14.09 1.89
C ASN A 5 -13.32 14.43 2.30
N GLU A 6 -14.26 13.49 2.17
CA GLU A 6 -15.69 13.60 2.55
C GLU A 6 -15.91 13.68 4.08
N HIS A 7 -14.96 14.26 4.81
CA HIS A 7 -15.12 14.45 6.24
C HIS A 7 -16.08 15.62 6.50
N LYS A 8 -17.11 15.38 7.33
CA LYS A 8 -18.19 16.33 7.64
C LYS A 8 -17.70 17.70 8.13
N SER A 9 -16.51 17.77 8.72
CA SER A 9 -15.88 19.03 9.16
C SER A 9 -15.56 20.00 8.01
N TYR A 10 -15.53 19.53 6.76
CA TYR A 10 -15.22 20.35 5.58
C TYR A 10 -16.45 21.00 4.94
N ASN A 11 -17.65 20.75 5.45
CA ASN A 11 -18.87 21.43 4.98
C ASN A 11 -18.77 22.95 5.18
N ASP A 12 -18.06 23.42 6.21
CA ASP A 12 -17.90 24.84 6.50
C ASP A 12 -16.95 25.57 5.55
N LEU A 13 -16.13 24.85 4.76
CA LEU A 13 -15.27 25.47 3.73
C LEU A 13 -16.07 26.08 2.57
N SER A 14 -17.28 25.58 2.32
CA SER A 14 -18.21 26.16 1.33
C SER A 14 -18.67 27.57 1.71
N LYS A 15 -18.79 27.85 3.03
CA LYS A 15 -19.16 29.19 3.54
C LYS A 15 -18.04 30.21 3.41
N LEU A 16 -16.80 29.75 3.25
CA LEU A 16 -15.61 30.59 3.10
C LEU A 16 -15.28 30.92 1.63
N GLY A 17 -16.17 30.59 0.69
CA GLY A 17 -16.01 30.93 -0.73
C GLY A 17 -15.07 30.01 -1.51
N PHE A 18 -14.64 28.88 -0.92
CA PHE A 18 -13.82 27.90 -1.60
C PHE A 18 -14.68 26.90 -2.36
N ILE A 19 -14.41 26.72 -3.66
CA ILE A 19 -14.98 25.63 -4.46
C ILE A 19 -14.38 24.31 -3.96
N ASN A 20 -15.12 23.61 -3.10
CA ASN A 20 -14.80 22.25 -2.69
C ASN A 20 -15.14 21.29 -3.83
N LYS A 21 -14.11 20.73 -4.47
CA LYS A 21 -14.29 19.51 -5.26
C LYS A 21 -14.06 18.33 -4.34
N THR A 22 -15.16 17.74 -3.90
CA THR A 22 -15.18 16.52 -3.11
C THR A 22 -14.62 15.38 -3.94
N ALA A 23 -13.41 14.92 -3.63
CA ALA A 23 -12.84 13.73 -4.24
C ALA A 23 -13.39 12.52 -3.46
N CYS A 24 -14.48 11.96 -3.96
CA CYS A 24 -15.02 10.73 -3.43
C CYS A 24 -13.95 9.63 -3.61
N HIS A 25 -13.37 9.14 -2.50
CA HIS A 25 -12.39 8.04 -2.47
C HIS A 25 -12.92 6.71 -3.04
N LYS A 26 -14.14 6.72 -3.60
CA LYS A 26 -14.83 5.60 -4.22
C LYS A 26 -14.42 5.34 -5.67
N TYR A 27 -13.74 6.27 -6.36
CA TYR A 27 -13.67 6.25 -7.83
C TYR A 27 -12.29 6.06 -8.49
N ASN A 28 -11.22 5.76 -7.76
CA ASN A 28 -9.97 5.35 -8.41
C ASN A 28 -9.71 3.87 -8.15
N PHE A 29 -10.30 3.01 -8.97
CA PHE A 29 -9.92 1.58 -9.07
C PHE A 29 -8.52 1.39 -9.69
N VAL A 30 -8.00 2.43 -10.33
CA VAL A 30 -6.68 2.51 -10.94
C VAL A 30 -6.12 3.90 -10.61
N ASN A 31 -4.89 3.97 -10.11
CA ASN A 31 -4.20 5.25 -9.94
C ASN A 31 -3.97 5.89 -11.33
N PRO A 32 -4.53 7.09 -11.62
CA PRO A 32 -4.45 7.70 -12.95
C PRO A 32 -3.05 8.21 -13.32
N ILE A 33 -2.11 8.23 -12.37
CA ILE A 33 -0.72 8.66 -12.59
C ILE A 33 0.20 7.44 -12.79
N THR A 34 -0.07 6.32 -12.11
CA THR A 34 0.82 5.14 -12.12
C THR A 34 0.23 3.87 -12.72
N GLY A 35 -1.06 3.87 -13.08
CA GLY A 35 -1.77 2.68 -13.56
C GLY A 35 -1.94 1.57 -12.51
N ALA A 36 -1.57 1.82 -11.25
CA ALA A 36 -1.62 0.80 -10.21
C ALA A 36 -3.07 0.53 -9.80
N HIS A 37 -3.50 -0.72 -9.96
CA HIS A 37 -4.78 -1.21 -9.47
C HIS A 37 -4.84 -1.08 -7.95
N THR A 38 -5.84 -0.40 -7.42
CA THR A 38 -5.97 -0.20 -5.97
C THR A 38 -6.16 -1.50 -5.22
N GLN A 39 -6.80 -2.49 -5.83
CA GLN A 39 -6.94 -3.83 -5.28
C GLN A 39 -5.58 -4.53 -5.06
N PHE A 40 -4.61 -4.30 -5.95
CA PHE A 40 -3.26 -4.85 -5.77
C PHE A 40 -2.56 -4.19 -4.58
N ILE A 41 -2.68 -2.87 -4.44
CA ILE A 41 -2.11 -2.12 -3.31
C ILE A 41 -2.76 -2.55 -1.99
N GLU A 42 -4.07 -2.71 -1.95
CA GLU A 42 -4.81 -3.19 -0.78
C GLU A 42 -4.41 -4.62 -0.41
N SER A 43 -4.31 -5.51 -1.40
CA SER A 43 -3.88 -6.89 -1.18
C SER A 43 -2.44 -6.96 -0.66
N PHE A 44 -1.53 -6.16 -1.23
CA PHE A 44 -0.14 -6.08 -0.77
C PHE A 44 -0.06 -5.58 0.67
N ASN A 45 -0.77 -4.50 1.00
CA ASN A 45 -0.81 -3.96 2.36
C ASN A 45 -1.41 -4.94 3.37
N ASN A 46 -2.42 -5.72 2.97
CA ASN A 46 -2.99 -6.75 3.83
C ASN A 46 -2.00 -7.89 4.10
N GLU A 47 -1.31 -8.40 3.07
CA GLU A 47 -0.27 -9.42 3.26
C GLU A 47 0.87 -8.91 4.14
N LEU A 48 1.32 -7.66 3.96
CA LEU A 48 2.35 -7.05 4.79
C LEU A 48 1.92 -7.01 6.26
N LYS A 49 0.71 -6.54 6.56
CA LYS A 49 0.16 -6.51 7.93
C LYS A 49 0.05 -7.91 8.53
N LEU A 50 -0.36 -8.91 7.73
CA LEU A 50 -0.44 -10.30 8.18
C LEU A 50 0.93 -10.84 8.55
N GLU A 51 1.96 -10.59 7.74
CA GLU A 51 3.32 -11.05 8.03
C GLU A 51 3.89 -10.40 9.29
N ILE A 52 3.67 -9.10 9.49
CA ILE A 52 4.05 -8.41 10.73
C ILE A 52 3.38 -9.05 11.95
N LYS A 53 2.08 -9.36 11.85
CA LYS A 53 1.33 -10.04 12.93
C LYS A 53 1.85 -11.45 13.18
N ARG A 54 2.16 -12.22 12.14
CA ARG A 54 2.73 -13.58 12.25
C ARG A 54 4.07 -13.58 12.99
N ARG A 55 4.89 -12.54 12.79
CA ARG A 55 6.18 -12.35 13.48
C ARG A 55 6.04 -11.73 14.88
N LYS A 56 4.82 -11.37 15.30
CA LYS A 56 4.52 -10.65 16.55
C LYS A 56 5.23 -9.30 16.63
N GLY A 57 5.31 -8.60 15.51
CA GLY A 57 6.06 -7.35 15.37
C GLY A 57 7.46 -7.55 14.80
N ILE A 58 8.11 -6.43 14.50
CA ILE A 58 9.47 -6.37 13.96
C ILE A 58 10.20 -5.28 14.71
N TYR A 59 11.43 -5.56 15.13
CA TYR A 59 12.29 -4.55 15.73
C TYR A 59 12.62 -3.45 14.73
N THR A 60 12.63 -2.20 15.18
CA THR A 60 12.85 -1.04 14.30
C THR A 60 14.15 -1.16 13.49
N GLN A 61 15.22 -1.68 14.10
CA GLN A 61 16.49 -1.89 13.41
C GLN A 61 16.44 -2.91 12.26
N ASN A 62 15.46 -3.81 12.24
CA ASN A 62 15.35 -4.87 11.23
C ASN A 62 14.28 -4.57 10.17
N LYS A 63 13.71 -3.35 10.15
CA LYS A 63 12.63 -3.00 9.22
C LYS A 63 13.07 -3.08 7.76
N GLU A 64 14.28 -2.64 7.46
CA GLU A 64 14.82 -2.63 6.10
C GLU A 64 15.00 -4.06 5.59
N ASP A 65 15.71 -4.89 6.34
CA ASP A 65 15.90 -6.32 6.03
C ASP A 65 14.57 -7.06 5.88
N PHE A 66 13.62 -6.78 6.78
CA PHE A 66 12.29 -7.35 6.71
C PHE A 66 11.57 -6.96 5.41
N LEU A 67 11.62 -5.68 5.00
CA LEU A 67 10.97 -5.22 3.79
C LEU A 67 11.60 -5.85 2.55
N VAL A 68 12.93 -5.96 2.51
CA VAL A 68 13.65 -6.64 1.42
C VAL A 68 13.22 -8.11 1.34
N GLU A 69 13.21 -8.83 2.46
CA GLU A 69 12.77 -10.22 2.55
C GLU A 69 11.31 -10.38 2.09
N PHE A 70 10.42 -9.52 2.59
CA PHE A 70 9.00 -9.55 2.29
C PHE A 70 8.72 -9.30 0.80
N VAL A 71 9.30 -8.24 0.22
CA VAL A 71 9.14 -7.90 -1.20
C VAL A 71 9.66 -9.01 -2.09
N TRP A 72 10.82 -9.58 -1.73
CA TRP A 72 11.39 -10.71 -2.47
C TRP A 72 10.46 -11.93 -2.45
N LYS A 73 9.92 -12.30 -1.28
CA LYS A 73 8.98 -13.41 -1.13
C LYS A 73 7.68 -13.17 -1.89
N PHE A 74 7.11 -11.96 -1.78
CA PHE A 74 5.88 -11.57 -2.47
C PHE A 74 6.01 -11.71 -3.99
N ASN A 75 7.10 -11.20 -4.56
CA ASN A 75 7.35 -11.26 -6.00
C ASN A 75 7.69 -12.65 -6.53
N ASN A 76 8.23 -13.53 -5.67
CA ASN A 76 8.66 -14.88 -6.08
C ASN A 76 7.74 -15.99 -5.55
N LYS A 77 6.52 -15.69 -5.10
CA LYS A 77 5.67 -16.67 -4.39
C LYS A 77 5.41 -17.97 -5.18
N ILE A 78 5.32 -17.87 -6.51
CA ILE A 78 5.00 -19.01 -7.40
C ILE A 78 6.19 -19.98 -7.51
N ASN A 79 7.39 -19.44 -7.67
CA ASN A 79 8.61 -20.23 -7.95
C ASN A 79 9.67 -20.05 -6.86
N MET A 80 9.23 -19.88 -5.61
CA MET A 80 10.11 -19.47 -4.51
C MET A 80 11.29 -20.44 -4.33
N LEU A 81 11.02 -21.75 -4.31
CA LEU A 81 12.07 -22.77 -4.16
C LEU A 81 13.12 -22.69 -5.28
N GLN A 82 12.69 -22.58 -6.54
CA GLN A 82 13.60 -22.46 -7.67
C GLN A 82 14.45 -21.18 -7.60
N LYS A 83 13.86 -20.07 -7.16
CA LYS A 83 14.54 -18.79 -6.98
C LYS A 83 15.55 -18.81 -5.83
N ILE A 84 15.22 -19.47 -4.71
CA ILE A 84 16.16 -19.72 -3.61
C ILE A 84 17.33 -20.58 -4.12
N LEU A 85 17.06 -21.67 -4.83
CA LEU A 85 18.10 -22.54 -5.37
C LEU A 85 19.03 -21.80 -6.35
N LEU A 86 18.52 -20.86 -7.14
CA LEU A 86 19.35 -20.01 -8.00
C LEU A 86 20.25 -19.05 -7.20
N LEU A 87 19.78 -18.52 -6.07
CA LEU A 87 20.58 -17.66 -5.19
C LEU A 87 21.66 -18.44 -4.41
N ILE A 88 21.40 -19.70 -4.07
CA ILE A 88 22.35 -20.55 -3.32
C ILE A 88 23.37 -21.22 -4.25
N LYS A 89 23.03 -21.47 -5.51
CA LYS A 89 23.93 -22.03 -6.54
C LYS A 89 25.04 -21.06 -7.00
N VAL A 90 25.27 -19.97 -6.26
CA VAL A 90 26.44 -19.08 -6.43
C VAL A 90 27.72 -19.86 -6.17
#